data_AF-A0A7C9P965-F1
#
_entry.id   AF-A0A7C9P965-F1
#
_cell.length_a   1.000
_cell.length_b   1.000
_cell.length_c   1.000
_cell.angle_alpha   90.00
_cell.angle_beta   90.00
_cell.angle_gamma   90.00
#
_symmetry.space_group_name_H-M   'P 1'
#
loop_
_entity.id
_entity.type
_entity.pdbx_description
1 polymer ?
#
loop_
_entity_poly.entity_id
_entity_poly.type
_entity_poly.pdbx_seq_one_letter_code
_entity_poly.pdbx_strand_id
1 'polypeptide(L)'
;MPILVSASRSLIVLLVSGGLLAACGKEDSASLVTEAKAKLAAGDVKSAMIHLKNAVAEDDKNAEARFELGKLYLDQGNLAGAEKEFRRAREAGYPASSVNPMIARALLELREFQRLLDELPAPADNDPEAATLQSLRA
;
A
#
# COMPACT_ATOMS: atom_id res chain seq x y z
N MET A 1 13.92 4.91 76.19
CA MET A 1 13.16 3.77 76.76
C MET A 1 11.83 4.31 77.28
N PRO A 2 10.65 3.68 77.07
CA PRO A 2 10.09 2.89 75.96
C PRO A 2 8.83 3.58 75.33
N ILE A 3 8.53 3.40 74.04
CA ILE A 3 7.53 2.51 73.42
C ILE A 3 6.13 2.54 74.08
N LEU A 4 5.10 3.00 73.34
CA LEU A 4 3.80 2.33 73.35
C LEU A 4 3.06 2.52 72.01
N VAL A 5 2.54 1.40 71.53
CA VAL A 5 1.85 1.10 70.26
C VAL A 5 0.44 1.69 70.25
N SER A 6 -0.08 2.07 69.07
CA SER A 6 -1.28 1.44 68.46
C SER A 6 -2.05 2.35 67.48
N ALA A 7 -2.43 1.72 66.36
CA ALA A 7 -3.66 1.92 65.61
C ALA A 7 -3.89 3.22 64.83
N SER A 8 -3.60 3.10 63.53
CA SER A 8 -4.61 3.20 62.45
C SER A 8 -5.44 4.48 62.36
N ARG A 9 -5.01 5.38 61.46
CA ARG A 9 -5.94 6.18 60.65
C ARG A 9 -5.42 6.27 59.22
N SER A 10 -6.22 5.69 58.33
CA SER A 10 -6.09 5.63 56.88
C SER A 10 -5.41 6.84 56.25
N LEU A 11 -4.32 6.61 55.52
CA LEU A 11 -3.88 7.51 54.46
C LEU A 11 -3.96 6.76 53.13
N ILE A 12 -4.99 7.11 52.37
CA ILE A 12 -5.14 6.80 50.96
C ILE A 12 -3.97 7.45 50.22
N VAL A 13 -3.10 6.65 49.61
CA VAL A 13 -2.37 7.08 48.42
C VAL A 13 -2.47 5.94 47.40
N LEU A 14 -3.48 6.10 46.56
CA LEU A 14 -3.77 5.32 45.38
C LEU A 14 -2.65 5.61 44.35
N LEU A 15 -1.54 4.88 44.43
CA LEU A 15 -0.47 4.92 43.43
C LEU A 15 -0.89 4.10 42.19
N VAL A 16 -1.90 4.61 41.49
CA VAL A 16 -2.17 4.25 40.09
C VAL A 16 -1.04 4.86 39.27
N SER A 17 0.06 4.12 39.22
CA SER A 17 1.14 4.31 38.26
C SER A 17 0.61 3.66 36.98
N GLY A 18 0.11 4.41 35.99
CA GLY A 18 0.87 5.42 35.27
C GLY A 18 1.45 4.72 34.03
N GLY A 19 0.65 4.66 32.97
CA GLY A 19 1.06 3.99 31.73
C GLY A 19 -0.07 3.46 30.87
N LEU A 20 -1.18 4.19 30.73
CA LEU A 20 -1.95 4.11 29.48
C LEU A 20 -1.03 4.75 28.42
N LEU A 21 -0.12 3.95 27.88
CA LEU A 21 0.44 4.22 26.57
C LEU A 21 -0.75 4.15 25.63
N ALA A 22 -1.43 5.28 25.46
CA ALA A 22 -2.09 5.59 24.22
C ALA A 22 -0.99 5.48 23.17
N ALA A 23 -0.85 4.28 22.59
CA ALA A 23 -0.26 4.14 21.28
C ALA A 23 -1.13 5.02 20.39
N CYS A 24 -0.71 6.28 20.20
CA CYS A 24 -1.20 7.11 19.12
C CYS A 24 -0.98 6.26 17.87
N GLY A 25 -2.05 5.63 17.44
CA GLY A 25 -2.07 4.61 16.41
C GLY A 25 -1.67 5.27 15.11
N LYS A 26 -0.39 5.13 14.76
CA LYS A 26 0.00 5.20 13.36
C LYS A 26 -0.58 3.91 12.78
N GLU A 27 -1.61 4.02 11.95
CA GLU A 27 -2.09 2.87 11.20
C GLU A 27 -0.91 2.39 10.36
N ASP A 28 -0.52 1.13 10.54
CA ASP A 28 0.54 0.58 9.71
C ASP A 28 0.07 0.51 8.25
N SER A 29 1.04 0.54 7.34
CA SER A 29 0.78 0.57 5.90
C SER A 29 -0.12 -0.59 5.43
N ALA A 30 -0.05 -1.77 6.07
CA ALA A 30 -0.88 -2.92 5.70
C ALA A 30 -2.34 -2.75 6.13
N SER A 31 -2.61 -2.14 7.30
CA SER A 31 -3.98 -1.77 7.72
C SER A 31 -4.60 -0.79 6.72
N LEU A 32 -3.84 0.24 6.33
CA LEU A 32 -4.29 1.23 5.35
C LEU A 32 -4.64 0.60 3.99
N VAL A 33 -3.86 -0.40 3.52
CA VAL A 33 -4.19 -1.17 2.30
C VAL A 33 -5.48 -1.96 2.49
N THR A 34 -5.66 -2.60 3.64
CA THR A 34 -6.86 -3.38 3.95
C THR A 34 -8.12 -2.51 3.93
N GLU A 35 -8.06 -1.34 4.56
CA GLU A 35 -9.12 -0.35 4.56
C GLU A 35 -9.41 0.17 3.16
N ALA A 36 -8.37 0.47 2.38
CA ALA A 36 -8.54 0.90 0.99
C ALA A 36 -9.31 -0.14 0.16
N LYS A 37 -8.98 -1.43 0.29
CA LYS A 37 -9.69 -2.51 -0.40
C LYS A 37 -11.16 -2.61 0.04
N ALA A 38 -11.44 -2.43 1.34
CA ALA A 38 -12.81 -2.38 1.84
C ALA A 38 -13.59 -1.18 1.26
N LYS A 39 -12.95 -0.01 1.15
CA LYS A 39 -13.54 1.18 0.51
C LYS A 39 -13.81 0.96 -0.98
N LEU A 40 -12.89 0.29 -1.70
CA LEU A 40 -13.11 -0.08 -3.10
C LEU A 40 -14.30 -1.02 -3.26
N ALA A 41 -14.41 -2.04 -2.41
CA ALA A 41 -15.57 -2.94 -2.42
C ALA A 41 -16.90 -2.22 -2.14
N ALA A 42 -16.86 -1.12 -1.38
CA ALA A 42 -18.00 -0.25 -1.13
C ALA A 42 -18.24 0.81 -2.23
N GLY A 43 -17.42 0.85 -3.29
CA GLY A 43 -17.49 1.86 -4.35
C GLY A 43 -16.93 3.23 -3.96
N ASP A 44 -16.35 3.37 -2.77
CA ASP A 44 -15.73 4.61 -2.29
C ASP A 44 -14.28 4.72 -2.77
N VAL A 45 -14.14 4.95 -4.08
CA VAL A 45 -12.84 5.06 -4.75
C VAL A 45 -12.01 6.25 -4.21
N LYS A 46 -12.68 7.33 -3.79
CA LYS A 46 -12.00 8.52 -3.26
C LYS A 46 -11.33 8.23 -1.92
N SER A 47 -12.02 7.59 -0.99
CA SER A 47 -11.42 7.22 0.29
C SER A 47 -10.33 6.17 0.09
N ALA A 48 -10.55 5.18 -0.78
CA ALA A 48 -9.52 4.17 -1.08
C ALA A 48 -8.21 4.80 -1.58
N MET A 49 -8.30 5.79 -2.47
CA MET A 49 -7.16 6.54 -2.96
C MET A 49 -6.39 7.24 -1.83
N ILE A 50 -7.10 7.81 -0.85
CA ILE A 50 -6.48 8.47 0.31
C ILE A 50 -5.74 7.45 1.17
N HIS A 51 -6.38 6.33 1.51
CA HIS A 51 -5.75 5.28 2.31
C HIS A 51 -4.51 4.70 1.63
N LEU A 52 -4.55 4.46 0.31
CA LEU A 52 -3.38 3.96 -0.43
C LEU A 52 -2.23 4.98 -0.48
N LYS A 53 -2.54 6.27 -0.64
CA LYS A 53 -1.52 7.33 -0.56
C LYS A 53 -0.89 7.40 0.83
N ASN A 54 -1.70 7.28 1.88
CA ASN A 54 -1.21 7.23 3.25
C ASN A 54 -0.36 5.97 3.49
N ALA A 55 -0.77 4.82 2.96
CA ALA A 55 -0.02 3.57 3.08
C ALA A 55 1.38 3.69 2.46
N VAL A 56 1.48 4.31 1.28
CA VAL A 56 2.77 4.57 0.60
C VAL A 56 3.60 5.64 1.33
N ALA A 57 2.95 6.58 2.02
CA ALA A 57 3.64 7.59 2.83
C ALA A 57 4.20 7.01 4.14
N GLU A 58 3.50 6.05 4.76
CA GLU A 58 3.95 5.34 5.96
C GLU A 58 5.04 4.32 5.65
N ASP A 59 4.89 3.55 4.58
CA ASP A 59 5.90 2.61 4.09
C ASP A 59 6.05 2.73 2.56
N ASP A 60 7.12 3.41 2.15
CA ASP A 60 7.44 3.60 0.74
C ASP A 60 7.94 2.32 0.05
N LYS A 61 8.09 1.20 0.77
CA LYS A 61 8.41 -0.11 0.20
C LYS A 61 7.25 -1.10 0.30
N ASN A 62 6.06 -0.66 0.71
CA ASN A 62 4.89 -1.51 0.64
C ASN A 62 4.50 -1.75 -0.83
N ALA A 63 4.92 -2.91 -1.36
CA ALA A 63 4.74 -3.29 -2.74
C ALA A 63 3.26 -3.37 -3.14
N GLU A 64 2.40 -3.83 -2.23
CA GLU A 64 0.97 -3.96 -2.45
C GLU A 64 0.27 -2.60 -2.48
N ALA A 65 0.59 -1.70 -1.54
CA ALA A 65 0.05 -0.34 -1.52
C ALA A 65 0.35 0.38 -2.84
N ARG A 66 1.57 0.26 -3.35
CA ARG A 66 1.99 0.83 -4.63
C ARG A 66 1.25 0.21 -5.81
N PHE A 67 1.11 -1.12 -5.83
CA PHE A 67 0.39 -1.80 -6.90
C PHE A 67 -1.08 -1.36 -6.97
N GLU A 68 -1.78 -1.34 -5.83
CA GLU A 68 -3.18 -0.91 -5.79
C GLU A 68 -3.34 0.58 -6.10
N LEU A 69 -2.41 1.44 -5.65
CA LEU A 69 -2.40 2.85 -6.02
C LEU A 69 -2.20 3.06 -7.53
N GLY A 70 -1.31 2.27 -8.14
CA GLY A 70 -1.09 2.26 -9.58
C GLY A 70 -2.36 1.91 -10.36
N LYS A 71 -3.11 0.90 -9.91
CA LYS A 71 -4.40 0.52 -10.52
C LYS A 71 -5.40 1.68 -10.49
N LEU A 72 -5.54 2.36 -9.35
CA LEU A 72 -6.46 3.50 -9.27
C LEU A 72 -6.02 4.68 -10.14
N TYR A 73 -4.72 4.93 -10.27
CA TYR A 73 -4.23 5.94 -11.20
C TYR A 73 -4.50 5.58 -12.66
N LEU A 74 -4.37 4.30 -13.02
CA LEU A 74 -4.66 3.82 -14.35
C LEU A 74 -6.15 4.02 -14.69
N ASP A 75 -7.04 3.65 -13.76
CA ASP A 75 -8.50 3.82 -13.92
C ASP A 75 -8.91 5.30 -14.01
N GLN A 76 -8.14 6.21 -13.42
CA GLN A 76 -8.35 7.66 -13.50
C GLN A 76 -7.67 8.32 -14.71
N GLY A 77 -6.98 7.55 -15.55
CA GLY A 77 -6.24 8.09 -16.70
C GLY A 77 -4.95 8.83 -16.31
N ASN A 78 -4.51 8.75 -15.05
CA ASN A 78 -3.20 9.23 -14.63
C ASN A 78 -2.13 8.19 -14.99
N LEU A 79 -1.88 8.02 -16.29
CA LEU A 79 -1.03 6.94 -16.81
C LEU A 79 0.41 7.01 -16.31
N ALA A 80 1.00 8.21 -16.28
CA ALA A 80 2.36 8.41 -15.77
C ALA A 80 2.46 8.12 -14.27
N GLY A 81 1.42 8.47 -13.50
CA GLY A 81 1.33 8.11 -12.09
C GLY A 81 1.21 6.60 -11.90
N ALA A 82 0.38 5.94 -12.70
CA ALA A 82 0.20 4.50 -12.67
C ALA A 82 1.51 3.77 -12.96
N GLU A 83 2.16 4.12 -14.08
CA GLU A 83 3.45 3.57 -14.50
C GLU A 83 4.50 3.69 -13.38
N LYS A 84 4.62 4.87 -12.77
CA LYS A 84 5.54 5.12 -11.66
C LYS A 84 5.27 4.17 -10.49
N GLU A 85 4.02 4.06 -10.04
CA GLU A 85 3.71 3.23 -8.88
C GLU A 85 3.89 1.74 -9.17
N PHE A 86 3.55 1.27 -10.37
CA PHE A 86 3.82 -0.10 -10.78
C PHE A 86 5.31 -0.42 -10.78
N ARG A 87 6.17 0.46 -11.31
CA ARG A 87 7.63 0.26 -11.25
C ARG A 87 8.13 0.13 -9.82
N ARG A 88 7.67 1.02 -8.94
CA ARG A 88 8.05 0.99 -7.52
C ARG A 88 7.52 -0.27 -6.82
N ALA A 89 6.33 -0.76 -7.18
CA ALA A 89 5.81 -2.03 -6.70
C ALA A 89 6.71 -3.21 -7.12
N ARG A 90 7.16 -3.24 -8.38
CA ARG A 90 8.11 -4.26 -8.87
C ARG A 90 9.45 -4.19 -8.16
N GLU A 91 10.01 -2.99 -7.97
CA GLU A 91 11.24 -2.76 -7.19
C GLU A 91 11.11 -3.24 -5.74
N ALA A 92 9.93 -3.10 -5.16
CA ALA A 92 9.60 -3.58 -3.82
C ALA A 92 9.25 -5.09 -3.76
N GLY A 93 9.31 -5.80 -4.89
CA GLY A 93 9.14 -7.26 -4.94
C GLY A 93 7.72 -7.75 -5.22
N TYR A 94 6.80 -6.88 -5.66
CA TYR A 94 5.48 -7.34 -6.13
C TYR A 94 5.66 -8.29 -7.34
N PRO A 95 4.88 -9.37 -7.46
CA PRO A 95 5.08 -10.37 -8.51
C PRO A 95 5.13 -9.77 -9.91
N ALA A 96 6.24 -10.03 -10.63
CA ALA A 96 6.44 -9.50 -11.97
C ALA A 96 5.34 -9.93 -12.96
N SER A 97 4.74 -11.10 -12.76
CA SER A 97 3.58 -11.58 -13.52
C SER A 97 2.35 -10.69 -13.36
N SER A 98 2.20 -10.01 -12.23
CA SER A 98 1.09 -9.07 -12.00
C SER A 98 1.46 -7.64 -12.40
N VAL A 99 2.71 -7.21 -12.18
CA VAL A 99 3.12 -5.83 -12.46
C VAL A 99 3.40 -5.57 -13.94
N ASN A 100 4.06 -6.49 -14.64
CA ASN A 100 4.49 -6.25 -16.02
C ASN A 100 3.32 -5.98 -16.98
N PRO A 101 2.19 -6.72 -16.92
CA PRO A 101 1.01 -6.38 -17.73
C PRO A 101 0.45 -4.97 -17.44
N MET A 102 0.52 -4.54 -16.18
CA MET A 102 0.05 -3.21 -15.79
C MET A 102 0.98 -2.08 -16.28
N ILE A 103 2.30 -2.28 -16.22
CA ILE A 103 3.28 -1.35 -16.83
C ILE A 103 3.07 -1.29 -18.34
N ALA A 104 2.88 -2.45 -18.99
CA ALA A 104 2.61 -2.51 -20.42
C ALA A 104 1.37 -1.71 -20.80
N ARG A 105 0.27 -1.90 -20.06
CA ARG A 105 -0.96 -1.15 -20.27
C ARG A 105 -0.73 0.36 -20.13
N ALA A 106 -0.04 0.80 -19.08
CA ALA A 106 0.26 2.22 -18.89
C ALA A 106 1.10 2.80 -20.05
N LEU A 107 2.16 2.09 -20.47
CA LEU A 107 3.02 2.52 -21.59
C LEU A 107 2.28 2.54 -22.93
N LEU A 108 1.35 1.60 -23.15
CA LEU A 108 0.51 1.56 -24.34
C LEU A 108 -0.41 2.77 -24.44
N GLU A 109 -1.09 3.08 -23.35
CA GLU A 109 -1.98 4.23 -23.29
C GLU A 109 -1.19 5.55 -23.39
N LEU A 110 0.06 5.57 -22.92
CA LEU A 110 1.01 6.68 -23.11
C LEU A 110 1.61 6.76 -24.53
N ARG A 111 1.40 5.73 -25.37
CA ARG A 111 2.04 5.58 -26.70
C ARG A 111 3.57 5.46 -26.65
N GLU A 112 4.10 4.99 -25.52
CA GLU A 112 5.53 4.78 -25.26
C GLU A 112 5.96 3.37 -25.72
N PHE A 113 5.72 3.06 -27.00
CA PHE A 113 5.91 1.71 -27.56
C PHE A 113 7.37 1.24 -27.47
N GLN A 114 8.33 2.12 -27.72
CA GLN A 114 9.75 1.77 -27.66
C GLN A 114 10.16 1.34 -26.25
N ARG A 115 9.76 2.11 -25.23
CA ARG A 115 10.06 1.78 -23.82
C ARG A 115 9.40 0.48 -23.40
N LEU A 116 8.20 0.20 -23.88
CA LEU A 116 7.53 -1.08 -23.63
C LEU A 116 8.34 -2.26 -24.18
N LEU A 117 8.90 -2.12 -25.39
CA LEU A 117 9.72 -3.16 -26.02
C LEU A 117 11.08 -3.32 -25.33
N ASP A 118 11.68 -2.22 -24.88
CA ASP A 118 13.00 -2.23 -24.24
C ASP A 118 12.96 -2.76 -22.80
N GLU A 119 11.90 -2.45 -22.05
CA GLU A 119 11.87 -2.66 -20.61
C GLU A 119 11.14 -3.93 -20.17
N LEU A 120 10.21 -4.45 -20.99
CA LEU A 120 9.39 -5.59 -20.62
C LEU A 120 9.79 -6.85 -21.40
N PRO A 121 9.98 -7.99 -20.71
CA PRO A 121 10.23 -9.25 -21.39
C PRO A 121 9.04 -9.62 -22.28
N ALA A 122 9.27 -10.51 -23.24
CA ALA A 122 8.17 -11.19 -23.91
C ALA A 122 7.31 -11.88 -22.83
N PRO A 123 5.98 -11.72 -22.86
CA PRO A 123 5.10 -12.45 -21.97
C PRO A 123 5.29 -13.95 -22.18
N ALA A 124 5.09 -14.75 -21.14
CA ALA A 124 5.04 -16.19 -21.28
C ALA A 124 3.85 -16.60 -22.16
N ASP A 125 4.01 -17.62 -23.00
CA ASP A 125 3.04 -18.06 -24.03
C ASP A 125 1.66 -18.47 -23.47
N ASN A 126 1.53 -18.60 -22.16
CA ASN A 126 0.36 -19.09 -21.44
C ASN A 126 -0.33 -18.01 -20.56
N ASP A 127 0.04 -16.74 -20.69
CA ASP A 127 -0.62 -15.63 -19.98
C ASP A 127 -1.73 -15.01 -20.86
N PRO A 128 -3.02 -15.05 -20.47
CA PRO A 128 -4.11 -14.45 -21.26
C PRO A 128 -3.96 -12.95 -21.52
N GLU A 129 -3.27 -12.23 -20.62
CA GLU A 129 -3.01 -10.79 -20.77
C GLU A 129 -1.77 -10.52 -21.65
N ALA A 130 -1.00 -11.56 -22.00
CA ALA A 130 0.13 -11.50 -22.95
C ALA A 130 -0.28 -11.13 -24.36
N ALA A 131 -1.49 -11.51 -24.79
CA ALA A 131 -1.91 -11.45 -26.18
C ALA A 131 -1.79 -10.02 -26.75
N THR A 132 -2.11 -9.02 -25.92
CA THR A 132 -1.99 -7.59 -26.27
C THR A 132 -0.53 -7.16 -26.43
N LEU A 133 0.37 -7.71 -25.61
CA LEU A 133 1.81 -7.43 -25.67
C LEU A 133 2.53 -8.14 -26.81
N GLN A 134 2.04 -9.31 -27.22
CA GLN A 134 2.56 -10.06 -28.36
C GLN A 134 2.17 -9.41 -29.69
N SER A 135 0.96 -8.88 -29.82
CA SER A 135 0.48 -8.25 -31.06
C SER A 135 1.25 -6.97 -31.42
N LEU A 136 1.85 -6.28 -30.45
CA LEU A 136 2.66 -5.07 -30.66
C LEU A 136 4.09 -5.36 -31.12
N ARG A 137 4.54 -6.62 -31.01
CA ARG A 137 5.90 -7.05 -31.38
C ARG A 137 6.00 -7.63 -32.79
N ALA A 138 4.86 -7.90 -33.43
CA ALA A 138 4.77 -8.43 -34.79
C ALA A 138 4.70 -7.30 -35.83
#